data_AF-A0A1G2SCQ1-F1
#
_entry.id   AF-A0A1G2SCQ1-F1
#
_cell.length_a   1.000
_cell.length_b   1.000
_cell.length_c   1.000
_cell.angle_alpha   90.00
_cell.angle_beta   90.00
_cell.angle_gamma   90.00
#
_symmetry.space_group_name_H-M   'P 1'
#
loop_
_entity.id
_entity.type
_entity.pdbx_description
1 polymer ?
#
loop_
_entity_poly.entity_id
_entity_poly.type
_entity_poly.pdbx_seq_one_letter_code
_entity_poly.pdbx_strand_id
1 'polypeptide(L)'
;MDSREIRARFLKFFEGRGHAIIPSTPLVPENDPSVLFNTAGMQPLAPYLMGTPHPRGVRLANSQKCVRTQDIDEVGDNTHDTFFEMLGNWSLGDYFKEDAIKWSFEFLTSKEEGLGLDPRRLYVTVFEGNDDAPRDNEAFEIWKKYMPENRIYFMSAKSNWWSPGDNGPCGPDTEMFYDVTERGLGDMTKEEYMAADDRQEVVEIWNDVFMEYEKKDGKVIGKLAMKNVDTGSGLERIVMAIQGKDNVFATDLFAPLMEKIKELAGGEITDMRASRIVADHVRTGVMMIADGVRPANTDQGYILRRLLRRAVRYADVLGIAHNTLAELVPVVAEKYVGIYDNVGVQSALIIDEIRKEEEKFRKTLERGLKEFERVSANGSVSAMNAFQLFSTYGFPLEMTEELALEKGVTVDRAGFEVEFKKHQDLSRAGAEQKFKGGLADTSEMSVKYHTATHMLNQALRMVLGEHVQQKGSNITAERLRFDFSHTEKMTDEQKKAVEDIINQKIAEALPVTYEDIPAEEAKRRGAIGVFGEKYGDIVRVYQVGAGDQRFSLEFCGGPHVTNTSELGHFKIQKEEACSAGVRRIKAVLG
;
A
#
# COMPACT_ATOMS: atom_id res chain seq x y z
N MET A 1 -1.99 -20.26 17.93
CA MET A 1 -3.10 -19.47 17.36
C MET A 1 -2.83 -19.30 15.87
N ASP A 2 -3.87 -19.34 15.04
CA ASP A 2 -3.75 -19.08 13.61
C ASP A 2 -3.90 -17.57 13.31
N SER A 3 -3.64 -17.17 12.06
CA SER A 3 -3.74 -15.77 11.64
C SER A 3 -5.15 -15.17 11.77
N ARG A 4 -6.21 -15.99 11.68
CA ARG A 4 -7.60 -15.51 11.84
C ARG A 4 -7.88 -15.19 13.30
N GLU A 5 -7.48 -16.07 14.20
CA GLU A 5 -7.61 -15.87 15.64
C GLU A 5 -6.80 -14.66 16.11
N ILE A 6 -5.55 -14.50 15.63
CA ILE A 6 -4.69 -13.37 15.98
C ILE A 6 -5.32 -12.03 15.56
N ARG A 7 -5.80 -11.93 14.32
CA ARG A 7 -6.50 -10.72 13.83
C ARG A 7 -7.75 -10.42 14.66
N ALA A 8 -8.57 -11.42 14.95
CA ALA A 8 -9.78 -11.25 15.74
C ALA A 8 -9.48 -10.82 17.18
N ARG A 9 -8.44 -11.38 17.80
CA ARG A 9 -7.98 -10.99 19.14
C ARG A 9 -7.49 -9.54 19.17
N PHE A 10 -6.70 -9.11 18.18
CA PHE A 10 -6.27 -7.72 18.05
C PHE A 10 -7.45 -6.76 18.02
N LEU A 11 -8.41 -6.99 17.11
CA LEU A 11 -9.57 -6.12 16.96
C LEU A 11 -10.41 -6.10 18.26
N LYS A 12 -10.65 -7.25 18.87
CA LYS A 12 -11.40 -7.34 20.13
C LYS A 12 -10.68 -6.65 21.29
N PHE A 13 -9.36 -6.75 21.36
CA PHE A 13 -8.54 -6.15 22.41
C PHE A 13 -8.66 -4.61 22.40
N PHE A 14 -8.62 -4.00 21.22
CA PHE A 14 -8.77 -2.56 21.06
C PHE A 14 -10.23 -2.09 21.11
N GLU A 15 -11.19 -2.89 20.63
CA GLU A 15 -12.61 -2.63 20.85
C GLU A 15 -12.92 -2.50 22.35
N GLY A 16 -12.38 -3.41 23.17
CA GLY A 16 -12.50 -3.35 24.63
C GLY A 16 -11.87 -2.11 25.29
N ARG A 17 -10.99 -1.40 24.57
CA ARG A 17 -10.33 -0.14 25.00
C ARG A 17 -10.99 1.11 24.38
N GLY A 18 -12.15 0.93 23.75
CA GLY A 18 -12.98 2.01 23.22
C GLY A 18 -12.61 2.42 21.79
N HIS A 19 -11.79 1.64 21.08
CA HIS A 19 -11.49 1.90 19.67
C HIS A 19 -12.66 1.46 18.80
N ALA A 20 -13.05 2.32 17.86
CA ALA A 20 -13.96 1.93 16.81
C ALA A 20 -13.21 1.07 15.79
N ILE A 21 -13.71 -0.14 15.55
CA ILE A 21 -13.19 -0.99 14.48
C ILE A 21 -13.68 -0.45 13.14
N ILE A 22 -12.73 -0.11 12.28
CA ILE A 22 -12.97 0.39 10.92
C ILE A 22 -12.53 -0.65 9.89
N PRO A 23 -13.14 -0.72 8.70
CA PRO A 23 -12.71 -1.68 7.69
C PRO A 23 -11.34 -1.33 7.11
N SER A 24 -10.74 -2.33 6.48
CA SER A 24 -9.57 -2.15 5.63
C SER A 24 -9.94 -1.35 4.38
N THR A 25 -9.18 -0.31 4.09
CA THR A 25 -9.33 0.41 2.81
C THR A 25 -8.69 -0.37 1.65
N PRO A 26 -9.07 -0.11 0.39
CA PRO A 26 -8.45 -0.76 -0.76
C PRO A 26 -6.94 -0.53 -0.84
N LEU A 27 -6.22 -1.44 -1.51
CA LEU A 27 -4.78 -1.30 -1.75
C LEU A 27 -4.43 -0.04 -2.54
N VAL A 28 -5.33 0.40 -3.42
CA VAL A 28 -5.17 1.64 -4.19
C VAL A 28 -5.82 2.78 -3.41
N PRO A 29 -5.06 3.78 -2.95
CA PRO A 29 -5.61 4.92 -2.25
C PRO A 29 -6.64 5.66 -3.09
N GLU A 30 -7.76 6.01 -2.47
CA GLU A 30 -8.74 6.91 -3.06
C GLU A 30 -8.26 8.35 -2.84
N ASN A 31 -7.97 9.08 -3.92
CA ASN A 31 -7.65 10.52 -3.91
C ASN A 31 -6.31 10.91 -3.26
N ASP A 32 -5.38 9.98 -3.07
CA ASP A 32 -3.99 10.30 -2.72
C ASP A 32 -3.08 10.16 -3.95
N PRO A 33 -2.58 11.27 -4.53
CA PRO A 33 -1.73 11.21 -5.69
C PRO A 33 -0.27 10.85 -5.39
N SER A 34 0.15 10.92 -4.13
CA SER A 34 1.55 10.92 -3.68
C SER A 34 2.19 9.53 -3.73
N VAL A 35 1.34 8.51 -3.82
CA VAL A 35 1.65 7.09 -3.66
C VAL A 35 0.84 6.24 -4.64
N LEU A 36 1.37 5.05 -4.97
CA LEU A 36 0.67 4.09 -5.83
C LEU A 36 -0.24 3.15 -5.05
N PHE A 37 0.16 2.80 -3.82
CA PHE A 37 -0.54 1.88 -2.93
C PHE A 37 -0.54 2.44 -1.51
N ASN A 38 -1.48 1.96 -0.69
CA ASN A 38 -1.37 2.09 0.76
C ASN A 38 -0.18 1.23 1.22
N THR A 39 0.84 1.86 1.80
CA THR A 39 2.08 1.22 2.29
C THR A 39 2.10 1.06 3.82
N ALA A 40 1.14 1.68 4.52
CA ALA A 40 0.99 1.66 5.97
C ALA A 40 -0.47 1.83 6.38
N GLY A 41 -0.79 1.39 7.60
CA GLY A 41 -2.13 1.47 8.20
C GLY A 41 -2.63 2.91 8.39
N MET A 42 -1.72 3.85 8.68
CA MET A 42 -2.04 5.26 8.88
C MET A 42 -2.38 6.03 7.61
N GLN A 43 -2.03 5.49 6.44
CA GLN A 43 -2.14 6.21 5.16
C GLN A 43 -3.56 6.63 4.79
N PRO A 44 -4.57 5.76 4.93
CA PRO A 44 -5.95 6.17 4.78
C PRO A 44 -6.43 7.14 5.86
N LEU A 45 -5.69 7.26 6.96
CA LEU A 45 -6.03 8.09 8.12
C LEU A 45 -5.32 9.45 8.14
N ALA A 46 -4.47 9.71 7.15
CA ALA A 46 -3.70 10.94 7.01
C ALA A 46 -4.51 12.24 7.25
N PRO A 47 -5.71 12.44 6.67
CA PRO A 47 -6.48 13.66 6.90
C PRO A 47 -6.89 13.87 8.36
N TYR A 48 -7.13 12.78 9.09
CA TYR A 48 -7.59 12.83 10.47
C TYR A 48 -6.44 13.04 11.46
N LEU A 49 -5.27 12.48 11.15
CA LEU A 49 -4.02 12.76 11.87
C LEU A 49 -3.61 14.24 11.76
N MET A 50 -4.00 14.91 10.66
CA MET A 50 -3.84 16.35 10.48
C MET A 50 -4.93 17.20 11.18
N GLY A 51 -5.83 16.58 11.93
CA GLY A 51 -6.82 17.26 12.77
C GLY A 51 -8.25 17.30 12.23
N THR A 52 -8.53 16.67 11.08
CA THR A 52 -9.91 16.49 10.62
C THR A 52 -10.63 15.50 11.55
N PRO A 53 -11.86 15.77 12.02
CA PRO A 53 -12.60 14.79 12.81
C PRO A 53 -12.95 13.55 11.99
N HIS A 54 -12.64 12.36 12.53
CA HIS A 54 -13.05 11.09 11.95
C HIS A 54 -14.49 10.74 12.37
N PRO A 55 -15.37 10.27 11.46
CA PRO A 55 -16.80 10.04 11.75
C PRO A 55 -17.06 8.97 12.82
N ARG A 56 -16.09 8.09 13.06
CA ARG A 56 -16.16 7.01 14.08
C ARG A 56 -15.53 7.37 15.43
N GLY A 57 -15.09 8.61 15.61
CA GLY A 57 -14.48 9.09 16.85
C GLY A 57 -12.96 9.17 16.78
N VAL A 58 -12.32 9.27 17.95
CA VAL A 58 -10.88 9.60 18.10
C VAL A 58 -9.98 8.41 18.40
N ARG A 59 -10.57 7.21 18.59
CA ARG A 59 -9.85 5.95 18.75
C ARG A 59 -10.27 4.99 17.66
N LEU A 60 -9.33 4.53 16.83
CA LEU A 60 -9.62 3.70 15.66
C LEU A 60 -8.72 2.47 15.65
N ALA A 61 -9.19 1.33 15.17
CA ALA A 61 -8.33 0.17 14.94
C ALA A 61 -8.79 -0.63 13.71
N ASN A 62 -7.85 -1.21 12.96
CA ASN A 62 -8.16 -2.11 11.85
C ASN A 62 -7.01 -3.07 11.52
N SER A 63 -7.22 -3.88 10.48
CA SER A 63 -6.20 -4.63 9.77
C SER A 63 -6.15 -4.10 8.33
N GLN A 64 -5.18 -3.23 8.04
CA GLN A 64 -5.05 -2.55 6.76
C GLN A 64 -4.21 -3.39 5.78
N LYS A 65 -4.77 -3.66 4.60
CA LYS A 65 -4.04 -4.24 3.48
C LYS A 65 -2.97 -3.26 2.98
N CYS A 66 -1.72 -3.72 2.87
CA CYS A 66 -0.61 -2.89 2.42
C CYS A 66 0.12 -3.55 1.24
N VAL A 67 0.64 -2.72 0.33
CA VAL A 67 1.63 -3.16 -0.68
C VAL A 67 2.85 -2.25 -0.59
N ARG A 68 4.02 -2.82 -0.34
CA ARG A 68 5.31 -2.13 -0.36
C ARG A 68 6.16 -2.61 -1.51
N THR A 69 6.76 -1.66 -2.23
CA THR A 69 7.60 -1.96 -3.41
C THR A 69 9.07 -1.67 -3.20
N GLN A 70 9.43 -1.09 -2.05
CA GLN A 70 10.82 -0.77 -1.71
C GLN A 70 11.59 -2.05 -1.39
N ASP A 71 10.93 -2.98 -0.69
CA ASP A 71 11.54 -4.21 -0.17
C ASP A 71 11.34 -5.42 -1.11
N ILE A 72 11.06 -5.18 -2.39
CA ILE A 72 10.74 -6.24 -3.37
C ILE A 72 11.95 -7.16 -3.62
N ASP A 73 13.18 -6.65 -3.48
CA ASP A 73 14.40 -7.41 -3.80
C ASP A 73 14.79 -8.36 -2.67
N GLU A 74 14.37 -8.04 -1.44
CA GLU A 74 14.52 -8.77 -0.20
C GLU A 74 13.53 -9.95 -0.09
N VAL A 75 12.38 -9.87 -0.78
CA VAL A 75 11.38 -10.95 -0.83
C VAL A 75 12.05 -12.28 -1.19
N GLY A 76 11.67 -13.31 -0.43
CA GLY A 76 12.27 -14.65 -0.50
C GLY A 76 13.22 -14.95 0.66
N ASP A 77 13.54 -13.96 1.49
CA ASP A 77 14.15 -14.15 2.80
C ASP A 77 13.14 -14.68 3.84
N ASN A 78 13.39 -14.46 5.14
CA ASN A 78 12.51 -14.97 6.19
C ASN A 78 11.36 -14.03 6.56
N THR A 79 11.41 -12.73 6.25
CA THR A 79 10.53 -11.73 6.90
C THR A 79 9.91 -10.68 5.98
N HIS A 80 10.32 -10.60 4.70
CA HIS A 80 9.81 -9.61 3.76
C HIS A 80 8.73 -10.15 2.82
N ASP A 81 7.66 -9.37 2.71
CA ASP A 81 6.53 -9.60 1.81
C ASP A 81 6.22 -8.32 1.01
N THR A 82 5.74 -8.49 -0.22
CA THR A 82 5.28 -7.35 -1.03
C THR A 82 3.89 -6.89 -0.59
N PHE A 83 2.99 -7.85 -0.34
CA PHE A 83 1.68 -7.62 0.26
C PHE A 83 1.70 -8.13 1.69
N PHE A 84 1.17 -7.35 2.63
CA PHE A 84 1.02 -7.78 4.02
C PHE A 84 -0.16 -7.05 4.68
N GLU A 85 -0.63 -7.54 5.82
CA GLU A 85 -1.65 -6.87 6.62
C GLU A 85 -0.99 -6.14 7.79
N MET A 86 -1.20 -4.83 7.88
CA MET A 86 -0.78 -4.03 9.02
C MET A 86 -1.93 -3.90 10.01
N LEU A 87 -1.82 -4.57 11.15
CA LEU A 87 -2.66 -4.32 12.31
C LEU A 87 -2.27 -2.94 12.87
N GLY A 88 -3.24 -2.07 13.11
CA GLY A 88 -2.96 -0.73 13.61
C GLY A 88 -4.08 -0.19 14.49
N ASN A 89 -3.68 0.62 15.47
CA ASN A 89 -4.56 1.36 16.36
C ASN A 89 -4.11 2.83 16.43
N TRP A 90 -5.07 3.74 16.34
CA TRP A 90 -4.80 5.17 16.25
C TRP A 90 -5.47 5.94 17.38
N SER A 91 -4.70 6.88 17.94
CA SER A 91 -5.19 7.93 18.82
C SER A 91 -5.16 9.25 18.08
N LEU A 92 -6.33 9.88 17.93
CA LEU A 92 -6.49 11.19 17.32
C LEU A 92 -6.69 12.24 18.43
N GLY A 93 -5.61 12.60 19.13
CA GLY A 93 -5.66 13.60 20.21
C GLY A 93 -6.23 13.12 21.55
N ASP A 94 -6.22 11.82 21.84
CA ASP A 94 -6.82 11.23 23.05
C ASP A 94 -5.77 10.66 24.02
N TYR A 95 -5.30 9.44 23.79
CA TYR A 95 -4.22 8.81 24.55
C TYR A 95 -2.84 8.99 23.86
N PHE A 96 -1.75 8.76 24.60
CA PHE A 96 -0.38 8.92 24.10
C PHE A 96 0.55 7.79 24.61
N LYS A 97 1.83 8.08 24.85
CA LYS A 97 2.89 7.10 25.15
C LYS A 97 2.57 6.11 26.28
N GLU A 98 2.09 6.57 27.44
CA GLU A 98 1.85 5.69 28.61
C GLU A 98 0.84 4.58 28.28
N ASP A 99 -0.31 4.94 27.71
CA ASP A 99 -1.34 3.98 27.35
C ASP A 99 -0.96 3.14 26.13
N ALA A 100 -0.34 3.76 25.11
CA ALA A 100 0.09 3.06 23.90
C ALA A 100 1.08 1.94 24.23
N ILE A 101 2.19 2.27 24.89
CA ILE A 101 3.23 1.29 25.27
C ILE A 101 2.66 0.20 26.17
N LYS A 102 1.84 0.58 27.16
CA LYS A 102 1.17 -0.37 28.04
C LYS A 102 0.32 -1.36 27.25
N TRP A 103 -0.54 -0.88 26.37
CA TRP A 103 -1.44 -1.72 25.59
C TRP A 103 -0.71 -2.57 24.57
N SER A 104 0.34 -2.06 23.96
CA SER A 104 1.20 -2.84 23.06
C SER A 104 1.87 -3.99 23.82
N PHE A 105 2.44 -3.73 24.99
CA PHE A 105 3.03 -4.77 25.84
C PHE A 105 2.00 -5.79 26.33
N GLU A 106 0.84 -5.32 26.82
CA GLU A 106 -0.27 -6.17 27.27
C GLU A 106 -0.78 -7.06 26.14
N PHE A 107 -1.01 -6.50 24.94
CA PHE A 107 -1.47 -7.26 23.80
C PHE A 107 -0.47 -8.34 23.40
N LEU A 108 0.83 -8.03 23.35
CA LEU A 108 1.84 -9.01 22.98
C LEU A 108 1.99 -10.13 24.02
N THR A 109 1.95 -9.81 25.32
CA THR A 109 2.41 -10.73 26.38
C THR A 109 1.31 -11.33 27.25
N SER A 110 0.13 -10.71 27.33
CA SER A 110 -0.97 -11.22 28.15
C SER A 110 -1.47 -12.54 27.61
N LYS A 111 -1.58 -13.56 28.47
CA LYS A 111 -2.16 -14.87 28.12
C LYS A 111 -3.69 -14.85 28.10
N GLU A 112 -4.31 -13.90 28.77
CA GLU A 112 -5.76 -13.83 28.94
C GLU A 112 -6.43 -13.06 27.80
N GLU A 113 -5.98 -11.83 27.54
CA GLU A 113 -6.57 -10.94 26.54
C GLU A 113 -5.66 -10.69 25.32
N GLY A 114 -4.37 -11.00 25.44
CA GLY A 114 -3.38 -10.80 24.39
C GLY A 114 -2.99 -12.06 23.65
N LEU A 115 -1.73 -12.10 23.23
CA LEU A 115 -1.12 -13.15 22.43
C LEU A 115 -0.24 -14.12 23.22
N GLY A 116 0.07 -13.80 24.49
CA GLY A 116 0.81 -14.70 25.37
C GLY A 116 2.27 -14.94 24.99
N LEU A 117 2.90 -14.04 24.23
CA LEU A 117 4.33 -14.12 23.94
C LEU A 117 5.15 -14.05 25.24
N ASP A 118 6.25 -14.80 25.28
CA ASP A 118 7.18 -14.73 26.41
C ASP A 118 7.87 -13.36 26.45
N PRO A 119 7.64 -12.52 27.48
CA PRO A 119 8.27 -11.19 27.56
C PRO A 119 9.79 -11.26 27.66
N ARG A 120 10.36 -12.41 28.05
CA ARG A 120 11.82 -12.63 28.10
C ARG A 120 12.44 -12.83 26.71
N ARG A 121 11.67 -12.73 25.65
CA ARG A 121 12.15 -12.73 24.25
C ARG A 121 11.94 -11.39 23.55
N LEU A 122 11.42 -10.39 24.28
CA LEU A 122 11.24 -9.03 23.75
C LEU A 122 12.50 -8.18 23.95
N TYR A 123 12.76 -7.36 22.93
CA TYR A 123 13.71 -6.25 22.93
C TYR A 123 12.96 -5.02 22.41
N VAL A 124 13.39 -3.84 22.85
CA VAL A 124 12.74 -2.59 22.48
C VAL A 124 13.77 -1.59 22.02
N THR A 125 13.44 -0.81 20.99
CA THR A 125 14.21 0.35 20.56
C THR A 125 13.44 1.64 20.86
N VAL A 126 14.16 2.71 21.15
CA VAL A 126 13.61 4.05 21.45
C VAL A 126 14.49 5.14 20.83
N PHE A 127 13.91 6.29 20.51
CA PHE A 127 14.63 7.37 19.84
C PHE A 127 15.76 7.99 20.69
N GLU A 128 16.99 7.98 20.16
CA GLU A 128 18.20 8.48 20.84
C GLU A 128 18.36 10.01 20.84
N GLY A 129 17.53 10.73 20.07
CA GLY A 129 17.63 12.17 19.88
C GLY A 129 18.43 12.54 18.64
N ASN A 130 18.21 13.75 18.12
CA ASN A 130 18.99 14.36 17.06
C ASN A 130 18.93 15.90 17.17
N ASP A 131 19.35 16.61 16.12
CA ASP A 131 19.32 18.07 16.08
C ASP A 131 17.89 18.66 16.04
N ASP A 132 16.91 17.89 15.58
CA ASP A 132 15.51 18.32 15.44
C ASP A 132 14.66 18.04 16.68
N ALA A 133 14.98 17.00 17.45
CA ALA A 133 14.19 16.56 18.60
C ALA A 133 15.04 15.89 19.70
N PRO A 134 14.67 16.09 20.97
CA PRO A 134 15.39 15.48 22.09
C PRO A 134 15.21 13.96 22.10
N ARG A 135 16.14 13.28 22.80
CA ARG A 135 16.03 11.86 23.13
C ARG A 135 14.70 11.54 23.82
N ASP A 136 14.06 10.43 23.44
CA ASP A 136 12.78 10.01 24.00
C ASP A 136 12.93 9.28 25.34
N ASN A 137 13.30 10.05 26.38
CA ASN A 137 13.39 9.52 27.75
C ASN A 137 12.02 9.14 28.33
N GLU A 138 10.92 9.68 27.79
CA GLU A 138 9.57 9.37 28.26
C GLU A 138 9.23 7.92 27.91
N ALA A 139 9.37 7.52 26.64
CA ALA A 139 9.16 6.14 26.22
C ALA A 139 10.07 5.16 26.98
N PHE A 140 11.35 5.51 27.16
CA PHE A 140 12.32 4.70 27.91
C PHE A 140 11.87 4.41 29.36
N GLU A 141 11.46 5.44 30.10
CA GLU A 141 11.02 5.27 31.49
C GLU A 141 9.67 4.54 31.60
N ILE A 142 8.82 4.62 30.57
CA ILE A 142 7.58 3.82 30.51
C ILE A 142 7.93 2.34 30.29
N TRP A 143 8.79 2.02 29.33
CA TRP A 143 9.20 0.65 29.04
C TRP A 143 9.88 -0.06 30.22
N LYS A 144 10.67 0.67 31.02
CA LYS A 144 11.29 0.15 32.25
C LYS A 144 10.31 -0.40 33.29
N LYS A 145 9.02 -0.03 33.20
CA LYS A 145 7.97 -0.60 34.06
C LYS A 145 7.59 -2.04 33.66
N TYR A 146 7.85 -2.41 32.40
CA TYR A 146 7.39 -3.66 31.80
C TYR A 146 8.51 -4.65 31.47
N MET A 147 9.74 -4.17 31.29
CA MET A 147 10.88 -5.00 30.91
C MET A 147 12.22 -4.51 31.49
N PRO A 148 13.26 -5.37 31.52
CA PRO A 148 14.59 -5.00 31.98
C PRO A 148 15.22 -3.88 31.14
N GLU A 149 15.88 -2.93 31.82
CA GLU A 149 16.52 -1.77 31.19
C GLU A 149 17.58 -2.16 30.14
N ASN A 150 18.30 -3.27 30.35
CA ASN A 150 19.36 -3.75 29.46
C ASN A 150 18.85 -4.35 28.13
N ARG A 151 17.55 -4.26 27.85
CA ARG A 151 16.91 -4.67 26.60
C ARG A 151 16.16 -3.54 25.90
N ILE A 152 16.37 -2.31 26.36
CA ILE A 152 15.81 -1.09 25.78
C ILE A 152 16.97 -0.30 25.18
N TYR A 153 17.04 -0.24 23.85
CA TYR A 153 18.17 0.35 23.13
C TYR A 153 17.78 1.69 22.52
N PHE A 154 18.55 2.74 22.82
CA PHE A 154 18.43 4.00 22.11
C PHE A 154 18.98 3.87 20.69
N MET A 155 18.20 4.21 19.65
CA MET A 155 18.61 4.16 18.24
C MET A 155 18.41 5.50 17.52
N SER A 156 19.12 5.66 16.41
CA SER A 156 19.11 6.88 15.60
C SER A 156 17.75 7.18 14.96
N ALA A 157 17.59 8.39 14.43
CA ALA A 157 16.44 8.81 13.62
C ALA A 157 16.21 7.96 12.35
N LYS A 158 17.18 7.13 11.92
CA LYS A 158 16.94 6.19 10.81
C LYS A 158 16.07 5.01 11.21
N SER A 159 16.06 4.68 12.51
CA SER A 159 15.32 3.56 13.07
C SER A 159 14.10 4.07 13.83
N ASN A 160 14.28 5.00 14.78
CA ASN A 160 13.21 5.43 15.67
C ASN A 160 12.74 6.87 15.43
N TRP A 161 12.44 7.19 14.17
CA TRP A 161 11.78 8.46 13.85
C TRP A 161 10.89 8.31 12.63
N TRP A 162 9.64 8.75 12.77
CA TRP A 162 8.69 8.71 11.69
C TRP A 162 8.32 10.11 11.20
N SER A 163 8.22 10.26 9.88
CA SER A 163 7.76 11.47 9.20
C SER A 163 7.14 11.10 7.85
N PRO A 164 6.02 11.73 7.43
CA PRO A 164 5.41 11.45 6.14
C PRO A 164 6.21 12.01 4.95
N GLY A 165 7.19 12.87 5.23
CA GLY A 165 8.07 13.49 4.24
C GLY A 165 8.79 14.71 4.83
N ASP A 166 8.87 15.79 4.04
CA ASP A 166 9.46 17.06 4.47
C ASP A 166 8.46 17.97 5.23
N ASN A 167 7.16 17.67 5.15
CA ASN A 167 6.10 18.49 5.75
C ASN A 167 5.04 17.61 6.44
N GLY A 168 4.53 18.06 7.58
CA GLY A 168 3.42 17.47 8.33
C GLY A 168 3.79 16.93 9.71
N PRO A 169 2.83 16.27 10.39
CA PRO A 169 3.03 15.63 11.68
C PRO A 169 4.16 14.60 11.66
N CYS A 170 5.04 14.64 12.66
CA CYS A 170 6.14 13.71 12.81
C CYS A 170 6.47 13.47 14.29
N GLY A 171 7.30 12.48 14.58
CA GLY A 171 7.78 12.28 15.94
C GLY A 171 8.63 11.03 16.14
N PRO A 172 9.11 10.82 17.38
CA PRO A 172 9.81 9.60 17.73
C PRO A 172 8.87 8.41 17.65
N ASP A 173 9.45 7.24 17.49
CA ASP A 173 8.75 5.98 17.67
C ASP A 173 9.53 5.05 18.61
N THR A 174 8.87 3.96 18.99
CA THR A 174 9.47 2.83 19.69
C THR A 174 9.04 1.55 19.02
N GLU A 175 9.95 0.61 18.84
CA GLU A 175 9.70 -0.63 18.13
C GLU A 175 9.97 -1.83 19.04
N MET A 176 9.20 -2.90 18.86
CA MET A 176 9.29 -4.11 19.65
C MET A 176 9.75 -5.26 18.76
N PHE A 177 10.86 -5.86 19.15
CA PHE A 177 11.49 -6.97 18.46
C PHE A 177 11.33 -8.24 19.27
N TYR A 178 11.12 -9.36 18.58
CA TYR A 178 10.95 -10.67 19.20
C TYR A 178 12.02 -11.65 18.73
N ASP A 179 12.65 -12.34 19.68
CA ASP A 179 13.56 -13.45 19.41
C ASP A 179 12.80 -14.69 18.96
N VAL A 180 12.92 -14.98 17.65
CA VAL A 180 12.28 -16.10 16.97
C VAL A 180 13.16 -17.36 16.93
N THR A 181 14.34 -17.33 17.55
CA THR A 181 15.24 -18.48 17.59
C THR A 181 14.79 -19.52 18.60
N GLU A 182 15.00 -20.80 18.30
CA GLU A 182 14.71 -21.86 19.28
C GLU A 182 15.55 -21.71 20.55
N ARG A 183 16.83 -21.33 20.40
CA ARG A 183 17.82 -21.29 21.49
C ARG A 183 17.52 -20.26 22.57
N GLY A 184 16.84 -19.17 22.23
CA GLY A 184 16.71 -18.02 23.12
C GLY A 184 18.01 -17.22 23.16
N LEU A 185 17.98 -15.94 22.80
CA LEU A 185 19.17 -15.09 22.75
C LEU A 185 19.55 -14.50 24.11
N GLY A 186 18.58 -14.30 25.00
CA GLY A 186 18.84 -13.77 26.35
C GLY A 186 19.17 -12.29 26.35
N ASP A 187 20.04 -11.85 27.25
CA ASP A 187 20.44 -10.44 27.32
C ASP A 187 21.59 -10.17 26.33
N MET A 188 21.48 -9.09 25.56
CA MET A 188 22.45 -8.71 24.53
C MET A 188 22.93 -7.27 24.73
N THR A 189 24.17 -6.96 24.34
CA THR A 189 24.58 -5.56 24.13
C THR A 189 23.85 -4.97 22.91
N LYS A 190 23.92 -3.65 22.73
CA LYS A 190 23.34 -2.99 21.55
C LYS A 190 23.93 -3.54 20.25
N GLU A 191 25.24 -3.77 20.22
CA GLU A 191 25.95 -4.32 19.05
C GLU A 191 25.53 -5.77 18.76
N GLU A 192 25.37 -6.59 19.79
CA GLU A 192 24.89 -7.97 19.66
C GLU A 192 23.44 -8.01 19.16
N TYR A 193 22.58 -7.14 19.67
CA TYR A 193 21.21 -6.95 19.21
C TYR A 193 21.16 -6.56 17.73
N MET A 194 21.91 -5.54 17.33
CA MET A 194 21.95 -5.08 15.92
C MET A 194 22.42 -6.20 14.99
N ALA A 195 23.44 -6.97 15.40
CA ALA A 195 23.90 -8.10 14.62
C ALA A 195 22.86 -9.25 14.57
N ALA A 196 22.03 -9.42 15.61
CA ALA A 196 20.94 -10.39 15.61
C ALA A 196 19.78 -9.95 14.70
N ASP A 197 19.48 -8.65 14.66
CA ASP A 197 18.50 -8.04 13.76
C ASP A 197 18.93 -8.19 12.28
N ASP A 198 20.19 -7.90 11.96
CA ASP A 198 20.79 -8.11 10.63
C ASP A 198 20.68 -9.58 10.16
N ARG A 199 20.73 -10.53 11.11
CA ARG A 199 20.58 -11.98 10.85
C ARG A 199 19.13 -12.45 10.89
N GLN A 200 18.16 -11.56 11.15
CA GLN A 200 16.74 -11.87 11.32
C GLN A 200 16.47 -12.87 12.46
N GLU A 201 17.30 -12.86 13.50
CA GLU A 201 17.14 -13.69 14.71
C GLU A 201 16.23 -13.01 15.73
N VAL A 202 16.24 -11.67 15.75
CA VAL A 202 15.19 -10.84 16.34
C VAL A 202 14.44 -10.17 15.19
N VAL A 203 13.11 -10.12 15.29
CA VAL A 203 12.28 -9.55 14.23
C VAL A 203 11.34 -8.52 14.83
N GLU A 204 11.27 -7.34 14.21
CA GLU A 204 10.30 -6.31 14.56
C GLU A 204 8.87 -6.84 14.34
N ILE A 205 8.07 -6.87 15.40
CA ILE A 205 6.68 -7.34 15.37
C ILE A 205 5.67 -6.23 15.67
N TRP A 206 6.12 -5.06 16.09
CA TRP A 206 5.26 -3.92 16.44
C TRP A 206 6.04 -2.61 16.45
N ASN A 207 5.40 -1.51 16.07
CA ASN A 207 5.89 -0.16 16.28
C ASN A 207 4.81 0.78 16.83
N ASP A 208 5.21 1.72 17.70
CA ASP A 208 4.38 2.80 18.22
C ASP A 208 5.00 4.15 17.84
N VAL A 209 4.37 4.86 16.91
CA VAL A 209 4.76 6.20 16.46
C VAL A 209 4.03 7.27 17.27
N PHE A 210 4.79 8.22 17.81
CA PHE A 210 4.30 9.29 18.67
C PHE A 210 4.40 10.65 17.98
N MET A 211 3.41 10.97 17.15
CA MET A 211 3.38 12.26 16.45
C MET A 211 3.11 13.39 17.45
N GLU A 212 4.15 14.18 17.74
CA GLU A 212 4.07 15.32 18.65
C GLU A 212 4.76 16.58 18.12
N TYR A 213 5.38 16.51 16.94
CA TYR A 213 6.09 17.60 16.29
C TYR A 213 5.51 17.90 14.91
N GLU A 214 5.56 19.17 14.51
CA GLU A 214 5.25 19.61 13.15
C GLU A 214 6.56 19.81 12.39
N LYS A 215 6.67 19.19 11.22
CA LYS A 215 7.78 19.36 10.30
C LYS A 215 7.40 20.28 9.15
N LYS A 216 8.29 21.19 8.79
CA LYS A 216 8.16 22.05 7.61
C LYS A 216 9.51 22.21 6.91
N ASP A 217 9.51 22.04 5.60
CA ASP A 217 10.71 22.15 4.75
C ASP A 217 11.90 21.32 5.27
N GLY A 218 11.60 20.11 5.75
CA GLY A 218 12.63 19.19 6.23
C GLY A 218 13.02 19.36 7.70
N LYS A 219 12.48 20.36 8.42
CA LYS A 219 12.86 20.66 9.81
C LYS A 219 11.68 20.66 10.77
N VAL A 220 11.91 20.28 12.02
CA VAL A 220 10.91 20.43 13.08
C VAL A 220 10.78 21.92 13.43
N ILE A 221 9.56 22.45 13.33
CA ILE A 221 9.27 23.88 13.60
C ILE A 221 8.56 24.11 14.93
N GLY A 222 8.09 23.05 15.59
CA GLY A 222 7.39 23.16 16.85
C GLY A 222 6.63 21.88 17.20
N LYS A 223 5.86 21.95 18.29
CA LYS A 223 4.96 20.85 18.71
C LYS A 223 3.61 20.94 18.01
N LEU A 224 3.00 19.79 17.77
CA LEU A 224 1.61 19.70 17.29
C LEU A 224 0.63 20.19 18.35
N ALA A 225 -0.48 20.77 17.90
CA ALA A 225 -1.59 21.15 18.78
C ALA A 225 -2.28 19.93 19.40
N MET A 226 -2.35 18.82 18.64
CA MET A 226 -2.87 17.54 19.09
C MET A 226 -1.79 16.48 18.89
N LYS A 227 -1.52 15.72 19.94
CA LYS A 227 -0.61 14.57 19.86
C LYS A 227 -1.38 13.36 19.34
N ASN A 228 -0.78 12.62 18.42
CA ASN A 228 -1.40 11.42 17.87
C ASN A 228 -0.53 10.19 18.15
N VAL A 229 -1.18 9.04 18.21
CA VAL A 229 -0.52 7.73 18.22
C VAL A 229 -0.90 7.03 16.93
N ASP A 230 0.10 6.48 16.25
CA ASP A 230 -0.04 5.56 15.13
C ASP A 230 0.74 4.30 15.47
N THR A 231 0.06 3.15 15.44
CA THR A 231 0.75 1.86 15.63
C THR A 231 0.65 1.03 14.37
N GLY A 232 1.68 0.23 14.16
CA GLY A 232 1.77 -0.70 13.05
C GLY A 232 2.34 -2.02 13.51
N SER A 233 1.70 -3.10 13.08
CA SER A 233 2.18 -4.44 13.32
C SER A 233 1.90 -5.33 12.12
N GLY A 234 2.97 -5.84 11.51
CA GLY A 234 2.84 -6.78 10.41
C GLY A 234 2.26 -8.10 10.93
N LEU A 235 1.04 -8.43 10.50
CA LEU A 235 0.35 -9.65 10.88
C LEU A 235 1.21 -10.88 10.60
N GLU A 236 1.87 -10.90 9.45
CA GLU A 236 2.75 -11.98 8.99
C GLU A 236 3.88 -12.27 9.99
N ARG A 237 4.51 -11.22 10.52
CA ARG A 237 5.60 -11.34 11.50
C ARG A 237 5.08 -11.72 12.89
N ILE A 238 3.94 -11.18 13.32
CA ILE A 238 3.29 -11.64 14.56
C ILE A 238 2.93 -13.13 14.48
N VAL A 239 2.32 -13.55 13.38
CA VAL A 239 1.90 -14.94 13.17
C VAL A 239 3.12 -15.87 13.20
N MET A 240 4.22 -15.45 12.57
CA MET A 240 5.51 -16.15 12.62
C MET A 240 5.98 -16.35 14.07
N ALA A 241 6.03 -15.28 14.88
CA ALA A 241 6.43 -15.35 16.28
C ALA A 241 5.51 -16.27 17.11
N ILE A 242 4.18 -16.13 16.95
CA ILE A 242 3.19 -16.90 17.72
C ILE A 242 3.18 -18.39 17.36
N GLN A 243 3.47 -18.74 16.12
CA GLN A 243 3.53 -20.12 15.67
C GLN A 243 4.91 -20.76 15.89
N GLY A 244 5.86 -20.02 16.48
CA GLY A 244 7.22 -20.49 16.70
C GLY A 244 7.92 -20.83 15.39
N LYS A 245 7.71 -20.01 14.36
CA LYS A 245 8.38 -20.14 13.06
C LYS A 245 9.50 -19.11 12.97
N ASP A 246 10.51 -19.44 12.17
CA ASP A 246 11.66 -18.59 11.87
C ASP A 246 11.53 -17.89 10.50
N ASN A 247 10.42 -18.11 9.78
CA ASN A 247 10.10 -17.43 8.53
C ASN A 247 8.59 -17.34 8.31
N VAL A 248 8.15 -16.25 7.68
CA VAL A 248 6.73 -15.97 7.41
C VAL A 248 6.09 -17.02 6.48
N PHE A 249 6.86 -17.60 5.56
CA PHE A 249 6.40 -18.59 4.59
C PHE A 249 6.03 -19.96 5.20
N ALA A 250 6.50 -20.23 6.42
CA ALA A 250 6.16 -21.45 7.17
C ALA A 250 4.88 -21.31 8.03
N THR A 251 4.26 -20.14 8.03
CA THR A 251 3.03 -19.86 8.81
C THR A 251 1.77 -20.34 8.10
N ASP A 252 0.64 -20.36 8.82
CA ASP A 252 -0.67 -20.66 8.24
C ASP A 252 -1.12 -19.70 7.12
N LEU A 253 -0.49 -18.54 6.98
CA LEU A 253 -0.74 -17.59 5.89
C LEU A 253 -0.19 -18.09 4.55
N PHE A 254 0.89 -18.86 4.56
CA PHE A 254 1.63 -19.28 3.37
C PHE A 254 1.77 -20.78 3.20
N ALA A 255 1.75 -21.57 4.27
CA ALA A 255 2.00 -23.01 4.22
C ALA A 255 1.12 -23.74 3.18
N PRO A 256 -0.20 -23.48 3.06
CA PRO A 256 -1.02 -24.09 2.00
C PRO A 256 -0.56 -23.70 0.59
N LEU A 257 -0.11 -22.46 0.42
CA LEU A 257 0.39 -21.95 -0.86
C LEU A 257 1.74 -22.58 -1.21
N MET A 258 2.64 -22.72 -0.24
CA MET A 258 3.93 -23.39 -0.39
C MET A 258 3.76 -24.88 -0.74
N GLU A 259 2.80 -25.58 -0.12
CA GLU A 259 2.50 -26.97 -0.47
C GLU A 259 1.94 -27.09 -1.90
N LYS A 260 1.07 -26.16 -2.34
CA LYS A 260 0.59 -26.16 -3.73
C LYS A 260 1.73 -25.87 -4.72
N ILE A 261 2.65 -24.96 -4.39
CA ILE A 261 3.84 -24.70 -5.22
C ILE A 261 4.70 -25.96 -5.33
N LYS A 262 4.93 -26.67 -4.22
CA LYS A 262 5.65 -27.95 -4.20
C LYS A 262 4.98 -29.00 -5.09
N GLU A 263 3.65 -29.12 -5.03
CA GLU A 263 2.89 -30.02 -5.91
C GLU A 263 3.12 -29.67 -7.40
N LEU A 264 3.00 -28.38 -7.74
CA LEU A 264 3.20 -27.90 -9.11
C LEU A 264 4.64 -28.05 -9.60
N ALA A 265 5.62 -28.05 -8.70
CA ALA A 265 7.04 -28.27 -8.97
C ALA A 265 7.42 -29.77 -9.06
N GLY A 266 6.45 -30.69 -9.02
CA GLY A 266 6.71 -32.13 -9.14
C GLY A 266 6.97 -32.84 -7.81
N GLY A 267 6.63 -32.21 -6.68
CA GLY A 267 6.66 -32.80 -5.33
C GLY A 267 7.86 -32.41 -4.48
N GLU A 268 8.82 -31.66 -5.01
CA GLU A 268 10.02 -31.20 -4.31
C GLU A 268 10.30 -29.71 -4.64
N ILE A 269 10.75 -28.94 -3.65
CA ILE A 269 11.21 -27.56 -3.85
C ILE A 269 12.73 -27.58 -3.99
N THR A 270 13.22 -27.39 -5.20
CA THR A 270 14.66 -27.36 -5.52
C THR A 270 15.33 -26.04 -5.13
N ASP A 271 14.57 -24.95 -5.08
CA ASP A 271 15.02 -23.62 -4.67
C ASP A 271 13.97 -22.98 -3.73
N MET A 272 14.32 -22.91 -2.44
CA MET A 272 13.43 -22.37 -1.43
C MET A 272 13.15 -20.87 -1.65
N ARG A 273 14.17 -20.08 -2.01
CA ARG A 273 14.00 -18.63 -2.23
C ARG A 273 13.07 -18.38 -3.42
N ALA A 274 13.26 -19.11 -4.52
CA ALA A 274 12.37 -19.04 -5.68
C ALA A 274 10.91 -19.37 -5.31
N SER A 275 10.69 -20.43 -4.52
CA SER A 275 9.33 -20.82 -4.10
C SER A 275 8.64 -19.77 -3.24
N ARG A 276 9.39 -19.11 -2.34
CA ARG A 276 8.89 -18.00 -1.51
C ARG A 276 8.53 -16.77 -2.35
N ILE A 277 9.36 -16.42 -3.34
CA ILE A 277 9.07 -15.31 -4.27
C ILE A 277 7.81 -15.60 -5.08
N VAL A 278 7.63 -16.83 -5.59
CA VAL A 278 6.39 -17.23 -6.29
C VAL A 278 5.19 -17.08 -5.36
N ALA A 279 5.29 -17.55 -4.11
CA ALA A 279 4.22 -17.46 -3.13
C ALA A 279 3.80 -16.01 -2.85
N ASP A 280 4.75 -15.14 -2.49
CA ASP A 280 4.48 -13.74 -2.19
C ASP A 280 3.92 -12.98 -3.40
N HIS A 281 4.58 -13.08 -4.56
CA HIS A 281 4.21 -12.27 -5.70
C HIS A 281 2.87 -12.68 -6.31
N VAL A 282 2.54 -13.98 -6.30
CA VAL A 282 1.21 -14.43 -6.73
C VAL A 282 0.14 -14.01 -5.72
N ARG A 283 0.39 -14.16 -4.40
CA ARG A 283 -0.50 -13.65 -3.36
C ARG A 283 -0.78 -12.16 -3.54
N THR A 284 0.28 -11.37 -3.75
CA THR A 284 0.18 -9.93 -3.99
C THR A 284 -0.60 -9.62 -5.25
N GLY A 285 -0.31 -10.30 -6.36
CA GLY A 285 -1.03 -10.13 -7.62
C GLY A 285 -2.52 -10.41 -7.50
N VAL A 286 -2.90 -11.47 -6.77
CA VAL A 286 -4.29 -11.78 -6.44
C VAL A 286 -4.97 -10.63 -5.71
N MET A 287 -4.35 -10.11 -4.64
CA MET A 287 -4.90 -9.00 -3.85
C MET A 287 -5.04 -7.71 -4.66
N MET A 288 -4.03 -7.38 -5.49
CA MET A 288 -4.07 -6.22 -6.38
C MET A 288 -5.19 -6.31 -7.41
N ILE A 289 -5.37 -7.47 -8.06
CA ILE A 289 -6.41 -7.66 -9.07
C ILE A 289 -7.80 -7.61 -8.43
N ALA A 290 -7.97 -8.21 -7.25
CA ALA A 290 -9.19 -8.16 -6.45
C ALA A 290 -9.57 -6.72 -6.06
N ASP A 291 -8.59 -5.84 -5.84
CA ASP A 291 -8.80 -4.42 -5.57
C ASP A 291 -8.88 -3.55 -6.84
N GLY A 292 -8.90 -4.16 -8.02
CA GLY A 292 -9.22 -3.49 -9.29
C GLY A 292 -8.02 -3.15 -10.17
N VAL A 293 -6.79 -3.49 -9.76
CA VAL A 293 -5.59 -3.26 -10.57
C VAL A 293 -5.55 -4.24 -11.74
N ARG A 294 -5.06 -3.79 -12.90
CA ARG A 294 -4.87 -4.62 -14.09
C ARG A 294 -3.46 -4.44 -14.64
N PRO A 295 -2.83 -5.49 -15.22
CA PRO A 295 -1.48 -5.37 -15.78
C PRO A 295 -1.42 -4.26 -16.85
N ALA A 296 -0.50 -3.30 -16.67
CA ALA A 296 -0.34 -2.14 -17.55
C ALA A 296 1.13 -1.74 -17.69
N ASN A 297 1.43 -0.76 -18.56
CA ASN A 297 2.80 -0.27 -18.76
C ASN A 297 3.21 0.82 -17.75
N THR A 298 2.27 1.33 -16.95
CA THR A 298 2.47 2.50 -16.07
C THR A 298 1.77 2.32 -14.72
N ASP A 299 2.17 3.15 -13.76
CA ASP A 299 1.56 3.28 -12.42
C ASP A 299 1.37 1.90 -11.72
N GLN A 300 0.23 1.66 -11.04
CA GLN A 300 -0.05 0.42 -10.32
C GLN A 300 0.01 -0.84 -11.20
N GLY A 301 -0.46 -0.72 -12.44
CA GLY A 301 -0.50 -1.84 -13.38
C GLY A 301 0.89 -2.28 -13.84
N TYR A 302 1.88 -1.37 -13.84
CA TYR A 302 3.28 -1.72 -14.06
C TYR A 302 3.84 -2.58 -12.92
N ILE A 303 3.53 -2.22 -11.66
CA ILE A 303 3.97 -3.01 -10.49
C ILE A 303 3.35 -4.40 -10.52
N LEU A 304 2.04 -4.51 -10.75
CA LEU A 304 1.37 -5.82 -10.86
C LEU A 304 2.03 -6.68 -11.94
N ARG A 305 2.31 -6.10 -13.10
CA ARG A 305 3.01 -6.79 -14.18
C ARG A 305 4.41 -7.25 -13.75
N ARG A 306 5.21 -6.39 -13.10
CA ARG A 306 6.56 -6.73 -12.64
C ARG A 306 6.54 -7.95 -11.71
N LEU A 307 5.64 -7.94 -10.73
CA LEU A 307 5.47 -9.03 -9.77
C LEU A 307 5.08 -10.35 -10.45
N LEU A 308 4.05 -10.34 -11.30
CA LEU A 308 3.60 -11.55 -12.01
C LEU A 308 4.69 -12.11 -12.93
N ARG A 309 5.46 -11.26 -13.62
CA ARG A 309 6.55 -11.71 -14.49
C ARG A 309 7.71 -12.34 -13.73
N ARG A 310 8.07 -11.76 -12.57
CA ARG A 310 9.08 -12.32 -11.69
C ARG A 310 8.61 -13.66 -11.10
N ALA A 311 7.34 -13.78 -10.72
CA ALA A 311 6.75 -15.07 -10.33
C ALA A 311 6.82 -16.12 -11.47
N VAL A 312 6.49 -15.75 -12.71
CA VAL A 312 6.61 -16.66 -13.87
C VAL A 312 8.05 -17.15 -14.08
N ARG A 313 9.04 -16.26 -13.96
CA ARG A 313 10.46 -16.63 -14.09
C ARG A 313 10.90 -17.64 -13.03
N TYR A 314 10.52 -17.42 -11.78
CA TYR A 314 10.87 -18.32 -10.69
C TYR A 314 10.08 -19.62 -10.72
N ALA A 315 8.86 -19.61 -11.27
CA ALA A 315 8.13 -20.83 -11.59
C ALA A 315 8.92 -21.70 -12.59
N ASP A 316 9.54 -21.08 -13.60
CA ASP A 316 10.40 -21.81 -14.55
C ASP A 316 11.66 -22.39 -13.87
N VAL A 317 12.27 -21.69 -12.89
CA VAL A 317 13.38 -22.25 -12.07
C VAL A 317 12.94 -23.52 -11.35
N LEU A 318 11.72 -23.50 -10.80
CA LEU A 318 11.15 -24.61 -10.04
C LEU A 318 10.62 -25.73 -10.94
N GLY A 319 10.67 -25.58 -12.27
CA GLY A 319 10.11 -26.56 -13.20
C GLY A 319 8.59 -26.62 -13.21
N ILE A 320 7.91 -25.58 -12.73
CA ILE A 320 6.44 -25.49 -12.73
C ILE A 320 5.95 -25.38 -14.17
N ALA A 321 4.96 -26.20 -14.53
CA ALA A 321 4.38 -26.21 -15.88
C ALA A 321 3.74 -24.85 -16.25
N HIS A 322 3.80 -24.49 -17.52
CA HIS A 322 3.23 -23.23 -18.00
C HIS A 322 1.70 -23.19 -17.80
N ASN A 323 1.16 -22.00 -17.50
CA ASN A 323 -0.26 -21.70 -17.27
C ASN A 323 -0.89 -22.34 -16.03
N THR A 324 -0.11 -23.02 -15.18
CA THR A 324 -0.60 -23.60 -13.91
C THR A 324 -0.41 -22.66 -12.71
N LEU A 325 0.30 -21.53 -12.86
CA LEU A 325 0.44 -20.54 -11.77
C LEU A 325 -0.90 -19.99 -11.28
N ALA A 326 -1.89 -19.87 -12.17
CA ALA A 326 -3.22 -19.44 -11.80
C ALA A 326 -3.97 -20.45 -10.90
N GLU A 327 -3.47 -21.69 -10.75
CA GLU A 327 -4.00 -22.68 -9.78
C GLU A 327 -3.69 -22.30 -8.32
N LEU A 328 -2.80 -21.32 -8.10
CA LEU A 328 -2.54 -20.77 -6.77
C LEU A 328 -3.66 -19.82 -6.30
N VAL A 329 -4.46 -19.26 -7.23
CA VAL A 329 -5.52 -18.29 -6.90
C VAL A 329 -6.56 -18.85 -5.92
N PRO A 330 -7.13 -20.06 -6.12
CA PRO A 330 -8.08 -20.63 -5.16
C PRO A 330 -7.49 -20.83 -3.77
N VAL A 331 -6.20 -21.16 -3.66
CA VAL A 331 -5.52 -21.34 -2.36
C VAL A 331 -5.43 -20.02 -1.62
N VAL A 332 -5.09 -18.93 -2.33
CA VAL A 332 -5.09 -17.58 -1.76
C VAL A 332 -6.52 -17.14 -1.39
N ALA A 333 -7.50 -17.37 -2.26
CA ALA A 333 -8.89 -16.99 -2.02
C ALA A 333 -9.47 -17.65 -0.77
N GLU A 334 -9.23 -18.96 -0.58
CA GLU A 334 -9.69 -19.71 0.59
C GLU A 334 -9.16 -19.10 1.90
N LYS A 335 -7.92 -18.61 1.91
CA LYS A 335 -7.31 -18.00 3.09
C LYS A 335 -8.10 -16.78 3.57
N TYR A 336 -8.65 -16.00 2.64
CA TYR A 336 -9.32 -14.72 2.91
C TYR A 336 -10.86 -14.79 2.92
N VAL A 337 -11.47 -15.97 2.86
CA VAL A 337 -12.92 -16.13 3.04
C VAL A 337 -13.37 -15.54 4.38
N GLY A 338 -14.39 -14.69 4.35
CA GLY A 338 -14.94 -13.97 5.50
C GLY A 338 -14.06 -12.81 6.00
N ILE A 339 -13.02 -12.44 5.25
CA ILE A 339 -12.11 -11.33 5.56
C ILE A 339 -12.09 -10.34 4.38
N TYR A 340 -11.83 -10.86 3.17
CA TYR A 340 -11.83 -10.12 1.91
C TYR A 340 -12.59 -10.94 0.87
N ASP A 341 -13.92 -10.97 0.97
CA ASP A 341 -14.77 -11.85 0.15
C ASP A 341 -14.67 -11.50 -1.35
N ASN A 342 -14.27 -10.27 -1.67
CA ASN A 342 -14.02 -9.83 -3.04
C ASN A 342 -12.93 -10.64 -3.76
N VAL A 343 -12.00 -11.28 -3.03
CA VAL A 343 -10.98 -12.18 -3.59
C VAL A 343 -11.65 -13.45 -4.13
N GLY A 344 -12.49 -14.10 -3.31
CA GLY A 344 -13.25 -15.27 -3.69
C GLY A 344 -14.22 -14.99 -4.85
N VAL A 345 -15.03 -13.93 -4.73
CA VAL A 345 -16.02 -13.52 -5.73
C VAL A 345 -15.38 -13.25 -7.10
N GLN A 346 -14.17 -12.67 -7.13
CA GLN A 346 -13.48 -12.32 -8.38
C GLN A 346 -12.49 -13.40 -8.87
N SER A 347 -12.46 -14.59 -8.27
CA SER A 347 -11.47 -15.63 -8.58
C SER A 347 -11.35 -15.93 -10.08
N ALA A 348 -12.48 -16.04 -10.79
CA ALA A 348 -12.48 -16.32 -12.24
C ALA A 348 -11.79 -15.22 -13.06
N LEU A 349 -12.02 -13.96 -12.69
CA LEU A 349 -11.40 -12.79 -13.32
C LEU A 349 -9.91 -12.73 -13.00
N ILE A 350 -9.54 -13.01 -11.74
CA ILE A 350 -8.14 -13.01 -11.29
C ILE A 350 -7.33 -14.09 -12.04
N ILE A 351 -7.89 -15.31 -12.15
CA ILE A 351 -7.30 -16.41 -12.92
C ILE A 351 -7.07 -16.02 -14.37
N ASP A 352 -8.08 -15.41 -15.01
CA ASP A 352 -8.00 -14.98 -16.41
C ASP A 352 -6.93 -13.89 -16.63
N GLU A 353 -6.85 -12.88 -15.77
CA GLU A 353 -5.84 -11.83 -15.86
C GLU A 353 -4.41 -12.38 -15.67
N ILE A 354 -4.20 -13.27 -14.70
CA ILE A 354 -2.87 -13.90 -14.48
C ILE A 354 -2.47 -14.75 -15.69
N ARG A 355 -3.38 -15.57 -16.23
CA ARG A 355 -3.11 -16.39 -17.43
C ARG A 355 -2.76 -15.53 -18.65
N LYS A 356 -3.51 -14.44 -18.87
CA LYS A 356 -3.25 -13.52 -19.99
C LYS A 356 -1.88 -12.86 -19.88
N GLU A 357 -1.49 -12.40 -18.70
CA GLU A 357 -0.16 -11.80 -18.52
C GLU A 357 0.96 -12.85 -18.62
N GLU A 358 0.78 -14.06 -18.09
CA GLU A 358 1.73 -15.16 -18.27
C GLU A 358 1.95 -15.49 -19.76
N GLU A 359 0.87 -15.73 -20.51
CA GLU A 359 0.95 -16.06 -21.94
C GLU A 359 1.65 -14.95 -22.74
N LYS A 360 1.31 -13.70 -22.43
CA LYS A 360 1.93 -12.52 -23.05
C LYS A 360 3.41 -12.43 -22.70
N PHE A 361 3.77 -12.65 -21.45
CA PHE A 361 5.14 -12.56 -20.99
C PHE A 361 6.02 -13.68 -21.56
N ARG A 362 5.51 -14.92 -21.63
CA ARG A 362 6.26 -16.05 -22.20
C ARG A 362 6.70 -15.79 -23.64
N LYS A 363 5.85 -15.14 -24.46
CA LYS A 363 6.19 -14.71 -25.83
C LYS A 363 7.36 -13.71 -25.88
N THR A 364 7.52 -12.89 -24.83
CA THR A 364 8.64 -11.92 -24.71
C THR A 364 9.86 -12.51 -24.03
N LEU A 365 9.67 -13.41 -23.06
CA LEU A 365 10.71 -14.00 -22.22
C LEU A 365 11.74 -14.77 -23.05
N GLU A 366 11.29 -15.60 -23.99
CA GLU A 366 12.18 -16.39 -24.85
C GLU A 366 13.15 -15.50 -25.64
N ARG A 367 12.66 -14.36 -26.15
CA ARG A 367 13.49 -13.39 -26.89
C ARG A 367 14.45 -12.67 -25.95
N GLY A 368 13.99 -12.28 -24.77
CA GLY A 368 14.80 -11.62 -23.75
C GLY A 368 15.93 -12.51 -23.23
N LEU A 369 15.66 -13.79 -22.97
CA LEU A 369 16.69 -14.77 -22.55
C LEU A 369 17.75 -14.94 -23.64
N LYS A 370 17.35 -15.10 -24.90
CA LYS A 370 18.30 -15.21 -26.02
C LYS A 370 19.17 -13.97 -26.16
N GLU A 371 18.59 -12.78 -25.99
CA GLU A 371 19.34 -11.53 -26.03
C GLU A 371 20.27 -11.40 -24.82
N PHE A 372 19.82 -11.80 -23.63
CA PHE A 372 20.64 -11.81 -22.42
C PHE A 372 21.91 -12.63 -22.64
N GLU A 373 21.80 -13.87 -23.14
CA GLU A 373 22.96 -14.71 -23.48
C GLU A 373 23.96 -14.01 -24.41
N ARG A 374 23.43 -13.28 -25.40
CA ARG A 374 24.25 -12.55 -26.37
C ARG A 374 25.00 -11.40 -25.71
N VAL A 375 24.34 -10.61 -24.86
CA VAL A 375 24.93 -9.42 -24.24
C VAL A 375 25.81 -9.75 -23.04
N SER A 376 25.57 -10.88 -22.37
CA SER A 376 26.36 -11.35 -21.23
C SER A 376 27.60 -12.16 -21.62
N ALA A 377 27.78 -12.48 -22.92
CA ALA A 377 28.84 -13.37 -23.42
C ALA A 377 30.27 -12.94 -23.02
N ASN A 378 30.48 -11.65 -22.77
CA ASN A 378 31.78 -11.09 -22.37
C ASN A 378 31.98 -11.00 -20.84
N GLY A 379 31.13 -11.66 -20.05
CA GLY A 379 31.22 -11.65 -18.58
C GLY A 379 30.66 -10.39 -17.91
N SER A 380 30.09 -9.46 -18.67
CA SER A 380 29.41 -8.27 -18.14
C SER A 380 28.28 -7.81 -19.06
N VAL A 381 27.23 -7.22 -18.46
CA VAL A 381 26.13 -6.56 -19.15
C VAL A 381 26.26 -5.06 -18.92
N SER A 382 26.48 -4.31 -19.99
CA SER A 382 26.57 -2.85 -19.94
C SER A 382 25.22 -2.20 -19.62
N ALA A 383 25.23 -0.97 -19.11
CA ALA A 383 24.04 -0.17 -18.86
C ALA A 383 23.09 -0.09 -20.06
N MET A 384 23.64 0.12 -21.27
CA MET A 384 22.86 0.20 -22.51
C MET A 384 22.21 -1.14 -22.86
N ASN A 385 22.93 -2.25 -22.68
CA ASN A 385 22.38 -3.59 -22.95
C ASN A 385 21.31 -3.96 -21.91
N ALA A 386 21.53 -3.67 -20.62
CA ALA A 386 20.53 -3.85 -19.57
C ALA A 386 19.28 -2.99 -19.85
N PHE A 387 19.48 -1.74 -20.27
CA PHE A 387 18.38 -0.85 -20.65
C PHE A 387 17.66 -1.32 -21.92
N GLN A 388 18.36 -1.92 -22.88
CA GLN A 388 17.75 -2.52 -24.08
C GLN A 388 16.91 -3.76 -23.72
N LEU A 389 17.43 -4.64 -22.87
CA LEU A 389 16.71 -5.79 -22.32
C LEU A 389 15.39 -5.33 -21.67
N PHE A 390 15.46 -4.29 -20.86
CA PHE A 390 14.30 -3.66 -20.24
C PHE A 390 13.32 -3.04 -21.25
N SER A 391 13.78 -2.06 -22.03
CA SER A 391 12.92 -1.20 -22.85
C SER A 391 12.37 -1.89 -24.10
N THR A 392 13.16 -2.80 -24.69
CA THR A 392 12.83 -3.44 -25.98
C THR A 392 12.25 -4.84 -25.78
N TYR A 393 12.86 -5.63 -24.90
CA TYR A 393 12.48 -7.03 -24.69
C TYR A 393 11.54 -7.22 -23.50
N GLY A 394 11.24 -6.16 -22.76
CA GLY A 394 10.34 -6.18 -21.60
C GLY A 394 10.90 -7.00 -20.44
N PHE A 395 12.23 -7.06 -20.34
CA PHE A 395 13.01 -7.86 -19.42
C PHE A 395 13.43 -6.98 -18.23
N PRO A 396 12.77 -7.06 -17.07
CA PRO A 396 13.08 -6.20 -15.93
C PRO A 396 14.56 -6.25 -15.54
N LEU A 397 15.09 -5.15 -15.00
CA LEU A 397 16.49 -5.09 -14.57
C LEU A 397 16.78 -6.20 -13.56
N GLU A 398 15.86 -6.43 -12.64
CA GLU A 398 16.03 -7.40 -11.56
C GLU A 398 16.19 -8.81 -12.12
N MET A 399 15.42 -9.17 -13.15
CA MET A 399 15.60 -10.45 -13.85
C MET A 399 16.95 -10.54 -14.58
N THR A 400 17.47 -9.40 -15.06
CA THR A 400 18.80 -9.32 -15.69
C THR A 400 19.89 -9.52 -14.64
N GLU A 401 19.77 -8.88 -13.48
CA GLU A 401 20.69 -9.00 -12.34
C GLU A 401 20.66 -10.43 -11.76
N GLU A 402 19.48 -11.03 -11.61
CA GLU A 402 19.29 -12.40 -11.15
C GLU A 402 19.99 -13.41 -12.09
N LEU A 403 19.75 -13.30 -13.40
CA LEU A 403 20.42 -14.16 -14.38
C LEU A 403 21.93 -13.92 -14.47
N ALA A 404 22.35 -12.68 -14.28
CA ALA A 404 23.77 -12.35 -14.28
C ALA A 404 24.46 -12.97 -13.07
N LEU A 405 23.84 -12.89 -11.89
CA LEU A 405 24.33 -13.55 -10.67
C LEU A 405 24.46 -15.07 -10.86
N GLU A 406 23.44 -15.72 -11.43
CA GLU A 406 23.48 -17.16 -11.74
C GLU A 406 24.66 -17.56 -12.64
N LYS A 407 25.11 -16.65 -13.51
CA LYS A 407 26.20 -16.89 -14.47
C LYS A 407 27.54 -16.29 -14.08
N GLY A 408 27.64 -15.67 -12.90
CA GLY A 408 28.85 -14.94 -12.48
C GLY A 408 29.19 -13.75 -13.39
N VAL A 409 28.17 -13.12 -13.97
CA VAL A 409 28.23 -11.95 -14.83
C VAL A 409 27.92 -10.70 -14.01
N THR A 410 28.58 -9.58 -14.29
CA THR A 410 28.27 -8.30 -13.65
C THR A 410 27.27 -7.48 -14.47
N VAL A 411 26.41 -6.70 -13.80
CA VAL A 411 25.48 -5.78 -14.45
C VAL A 411 25.76 -4.36 -13.96
N ASP A 412 25.85 -3.41 -14.88
CA ASP A 412 26.01 -1.99 -14.56
C ASP A 412 24.66 -1.36 -14.14
N ARG A 413 24.26 -1.61 -12.88
CA ARG A 413 23.02 -1.07 -12.28
C ARG A 413 23.01 0.46 -12.26
N ALA A 414 24.10 1.08 -11.80
CA ALA A 414 24.18 2.53 -11.69
C ALA A 414 24.05 3.20 -13.07
N GLY A 415 24.70 2.66 -14.09
CA GLY A 415 24.53 3.13 -15.46
C GLY A 415 23.13 2.86 -16.03
N PHE A 416 22.51 1.72 -15.70
CA PHE A 416 21.11 1.46 -16.07
C PHE A 416 20.18 2.53 -15.50
N GLU A 417 20.32 2.89 -14.21
CA GLU A 417 19.49 3.91 -13.57
C GLU A 417 19.62 5.26 -14.28
N VAL A 418 20.81 5.60 -14.77
CA VAL A 418 21.04 6.80 -15.58
C VAL A 418 20.29 6.73 -16.92
N GLU A 419 20.39 5.61 -17.66
CA GLU A 419 19.66 5.43 -18.93
C GLU A 419 18.14 5.36 -18.74
N PHE A 420 17.69 4.69 -17.69
CA PHE A 420 16.31 4.62 -17.29
C PHE A 420 15.76 5.99 -16.92
N LYS A 421 16.53 6.79 -16.18
CA LYS A 421 16.19 8.18 -15.86
C LYS A 421 16.12 9.04 -17.12
N LYS A 422 17.07 8.95 -18.05
CA LYS A 422 16.98 9.64 -19.35
C LYS A 422 15.72 9.26 -20.12
N HIS A 423 15.35 7.98 -20.14
CA HIS A 423 14.14 7.50 -20.78
C HIS A 423 12.87 7.98 -20.07
N GLN A 424 12.88 8.01 -18.73
CA GLN A 424 11.83 8.61 -17.93
C GLN A 424 11.71 10.09 -18.21
N ASP A 425 12.81 10.85 -18.27
CA ASP A 425 12.85 12.29 -18.50
C ASP A 425 12.34 12.63 -19.92
N LEU A 426 12.74 11.87 -20.93
CA LEU A 426 12.18 11.94 -22.29
C LEU A 426 10.67 11.66 -22.33
N SER A 427 10.20 10.74 -21.50
CA SER A 427 8.77 10.43 -21.33
C SER A 427 8.04 11.43 -20.41
N ARG A 428 8.79 12.16 -19.57
CA ARG A 428 8.33 13.14 -18.56
C ARG A 428 8.39 14.58 -19.04
N ALA A 429 8.90 14.86 -20.25
CA ALA A 429 8.77 16.17 -20.90
C ALA A 429 7.30 16.67 -21.08
N GLY A 430 6.30 15.92 -20.60
CA GLY A 430 4.93 16.37 -20.36
C GLY A 430 4.28 15.87 -19.05
N ALA A 431 5.05 15.55 -17.99
CA ALA A 431 4.52 14.91 -16.77
C ALA A 431 5.37 15.13 -15.48
N GLU A 432 6.10 16.25 -15.35
CA GLU A 432 7.12 16.46 -14.29
C GLU A 432 6.64 16.43 -12.83
N GLN A 433 5.35 16.45 -12.56
CA GLN A 433 4.84 16.70 -11.22
C GLN A 433 4.15 15.44 -10.63
N LYS A 434 4.87 14.31 -10.56
CA LYS A 434 4.24 13.00 -10.32
C LYS A 434 4.23 12.49 -8.88
N PHE A 435 5.28 12.64 -8.06
CA PHE A 435 5.32 12.03 -6.72
C PHE A 435 6.29 12.78 -5.79
N LYS A 436 5.76 13.39 -4.72
CA LYS A 436 6.50 13.65 -3.48
C LYS A 436 5.77 12.82 -2.43
N GLY A 437 6.42 11.79 -1.87
CA GLY A 437 5.87 11.06 -0.74
C GLY A 437 5.58 12.03 0.40
N GLY A 438 4.36 11.95 0.93
CA GLY A 438 3.77 12.93 1.84
C GLY A 438 2.30 12.61 2.03
N LEU A 439 1.71 13.04 3.15
CA LEU A 439 0.26 13.02 3.33
C LEU A 439 -0.41 13.71 2.13
N ALA A 440 -1.61 13.25 1.74
CA ALA A 440 -2.34 13.76 0.58
C ALA A 440 -2.27 15.31 0.48
N ASP A 441 -1.93 15.82 -0.71
CA ASP A 441 -1.84 17.26 -0.99
C ASP A 441 -3.18 17.95 -0.69
N THR A 442 -3.23 18.76 0.37
CA THR A 442 -4.42 19.54 0.80
C THR A 442 -4.39 20.98 0.31
N SER A 443 -3.54 21.33 -0.66
CA SER A 443 -3.53 22.68 -1.24
C SER A 443 -4.90 23.10 -1.78
N GLU A 444 -5.17 24.40 -1.78
CA GLU A 444 -6.44 24.98 -2.29
C GLU A 444 -6.78 24.44 -3.69
N MET A 445 -5.77 24.26 -4.54
CA MET A 445 -5.95 23.75 -5.90
C MET A 445 -6.29 22.26 -5.94
N SER A 446 -5.68 21.45 -5.06
CA SER A 446 -6.04 20.04 -4.90
C SER A 446 -7.49 19.87 -4.45
N VAL A 447 -7.96 20.72 -3.52
CA VAL A 447 -9.37 20.76 -3.06
C VAL A 447 -10.34 21.07 -4.21
N LYS A 448 -10.00 22.04 -5.07
CA LYS A 448 -10.76 22.36 -6.29
C LYS A 448 -10.82 21.17 -7.24
N TYR A 449 -9.66 20.57 -7.55
CA TYR A 449 -9.60 19.40 -8.42
C TYR A 449 -10.34 18.19 -7.85
N HIS A 450 -10.41 18.05 -6.52
CA HIS A 450 -11.20 17.00 -5.89
C HIS A 450 -12.67 17.12 -6.26
N THR A 451 -13.25 18.31 -6.08
CA THR A 451 -14.65 18.57 -6.43
C THR A 451 -14.89 18.42 -7.93
N ALA A 452 -13.97 18.91 -8.77
CA ALA A 452 -14.05 18.73 -10.21
C ALA A 452 -14.00 17.25 -10.63
N THR A 453 -13.33 16.38 -9.86
CA THR A 453 -13.27 14.94 -10.13
C THR A 453 -14.64 14.27 -9.97
N HIS A 454 -15.41 14.60 -8.93
CA HIS A 454 -16.78 14.09 -8.79
C HIS A 454 -17.68 14.62 -9.91
N MET A 455 -17.55 15.91 -10.26
CA MET A 455 -18.32 16.47 -11.36
C MET A 455 -18.01 15.80 -12.69
N LEU A 456 -16.73 15.46 -12.92
CA LEU A 456 -16.28 14.71 -14.09
C LEU A 456 -16.83 13.28 -14.11
N ASN A 457 -16.78 12.57 -13.00
CA ASN A 457 -17.32 11.21 -12.88
C ASN A 457 -18.81 11.17 -13.25
N GLN A 458 -19.60 12.07 -12.67
CA GLN A 458 -21.02 12.20 -12.98
C GLN A 458 -21.27 12.58 -14.45
N ALA A 459 -20.56 13.56 -14.98
CA ALA A 459 -20.70 13.99 -16.37
C ALA A 459 -20.36 12.87 -17.37
N LEU A 460 -19.31 12.07 -17.10
CA LEU A 460 -18.96 10.91 -17.91
C LEU A 460 -20.07 9.85 -17.90
N ARG A 461 -20.68 9.58 -16.75
CA ARG A 461 -21.82 8.65 -16.65
C ARG A 461 -23.03 9.14 -17.43
N MET A 462 -23.29 10.45 -17.42
CA MET A 462 -24.38 11.05 -18.22
C MET A 462 -24.14 10.95 -19.73
N VAL A 463 -22.90 11.13 -20.19
CA VAL A 463 -22.56 11.17 -21.63
C VAL A 463 -22.30 9.79 -22.21
N LEU A 464 -21.59 8.92 -21.47
CA LEU A 464 -21.15 7.62 -21.97
C LEU A 464 -22.04 6.47 -21.49
N GLY A 465 -22.71 6.61 -20.34
CA GLY A 465 -23.57 5.59 -19.76
C GLY A 465 -23.11 5.09 -18.38
N GLU A 466 -23.98 4.33 -17.70
CA GLU A 466 -23.78 3.90 -16.31
C GLU A 466 -22.66 2.87 -16.11
N HIS A 467 -22.18 2.25 -17.19
CA HIS A 467 -21.03 1.32 -17.16
C HIS A 467 -19.70 2.02 -16.84
N VAL A 468 -19.66 3.35 -16.92
CA VAL A 468 -18.53 4.14 -16.44
C VAL A 468 -18.40 3.98 -14.94
N GLN A 469 -17.31 3.36 -14.52
CA GLN A 469 -16.88 3.22 -13.14
C GLN A 469 -15.48 3.79 -13.03
N GLN A 470 -15.22 4.53 -11.96
CA GLN A 470 -13.87 4.96 -11.63
C GLN A 470 -12.96 3.73 -11.44
N LYS A 471 -11.78 3.77 -12.07
CA LYS A 471 -10.71 2.77 -11.98
C LYS A 471 -9.42 3.33 -11.38
N GLY A 472 -9.35 4.65 -11.20
CA GLY A 472 -8.26 5.32 -10.51
C GLY A 472 -8.42 6.84 -10.59
N SER A 473 -7.87 7.55 -9.63
CA SER A 473 -7.79 9.02 -9.63
C SER A 473 -6.42 9.45 -9.12
N ASN A 474 -5.91 10.57 -9.60
CA ASN A 474 -4.69 11.20 -9.10
C ASN A 474 -4.85 12.71 -9.25
N ILE A 475 -5.03 13.39 -8.12
CA ILE A 475 -5.27 14.83 -8.02
C ILE A 475 -4.07 15.46 -7.34
N THR A 476 -3.38 16.42 -7.96
CA THR A 476 -2.36 17.25 -7.31
C THR A 476 -2.68 18.72 -7.52
N ALA A 477 -1.95 19.63 -6.88
CA ALA A 477 -2.05 21.07 -7.15
C ALA A 477 -1.93 21.45 -8.65
N GLU A 478 -1.30 20.63 -9.48
CA GLU A 478 -1.08 20.95 -10.89
C GLU A 478 -1.96 20.16 -11.87
N ARG A 479 -2.64 19.09 -11.44
CA ARG A 479 -3.39 18.24 -12.38
C ARG A 479 -4.53 17.46 -11.74
N LEU A 480 -5.52 17.16 -12.59
CA LEU A 480 -6.53 16.13 -12.38
C LEU A 480 -6.32 15.00 -13.39
N ARG A 481 -6.08 13.78 -12.91
CA ARG A 481 -6.08 12.55 -13.72
C ARG A 481 -7.21 11.64 -13.24
N PHE A 482 -8.08 11.23 -14.16
CA PHE A 482 -9.22 10.36 -13.86
C PHE A 482 -9.24 9.16 -14.81
N ASP A 483 -9.22 7.95 -14.25
CA ASP A 483 -9.25 6.69 -14.99
C ASP A 483 -10.60 6.03 -14.79
N PHE A 484 -11.21 5.55 -15.88
CA PHE A 484 -12.57 5.01 -15.85
C PHE A 484 -12.77 3.85 -16.82
N SER A 485 -13.73 2.96 -16.53
CA SER A 485 -14.08 1.86 -17.42
C SER A 485 -14.81 2.35 -18.66
N HIS A 486 -14.15 2.20 -19.79
CA HIS A 486 -14.70 2.44 -21.11
C HIS A 486 -13.80 1.76 -22.14
N THR A 487 -14.37 1.03 -23.10
CA THR A 487 -13.57 0.26 -24.07
C THR A 487 -13.11 1.11 -25.25
N GLU A 488 -13.95 2.06 -25.67
CA GLU A 488 -13.74 2.84 -26.88
C GLU A 488 -13.03 4.15 -26.58
N LYS A 489 -12.46 4.78 -27.62
CA LYS A 489 -11.93 6.14 -27.51
C LYS A 489 -13.10 7.12 -27.50
N MET A 490 -13.07 8.10 -26.60
CA MET A 490 -14.09 9.15 -26.61
C MET A 490 -13.98 9.99 -27.88
N THR A 491 -15.13 10.25 -28.50
CA THR A 491 -15.27 11.21 -29.60
C THR A 491 -15.04 12.64 -29.12
N ASP A 492 -14.73 13.55 -30.04
CA ASP A 492 -14.55 14.97 -29.71
C ASP A 492 -15.86 15.58 -29.20
N GLU A 493 -16.99 15.14 -29.74
CA GLU A 493 -18.34 15.52 -29.30
C GLU A 493 -18.62 15.06 -27.87
N GLN A 494 -18.27 13.81 -27.51
CA GLN A 494 -18.44 13.31 -26.15
C GLN A 494 -17.56 14.08 -25.15
N LYS A 495 -16.30 14.36 -25.49
CA LYS A 495 -15.41 15.16 -24.62
C LYS A 495 -15.97 16.57 -24.42
N LYS A 496 -16.43 17.21 -25.50
CA LYS A 496 -17.05 18.53 -25.43
C LYS A 496 -18.32 18.53 -24.59
N ALA A 497 -19.19 17.52 -24.74
CA ALA A 497 -20.40 17.40 -23.93
C ALA A 497 -20.08 17.28 -22.43
N VAL A 498 -19.05 16.51 -22.06
CA VAL A 498 -18.58 16.42 -20.67
C VAL A 498 -18.10 17.78 -20.15
N GLU A 499 -17.26 18.49 -20.90
CA GLU A 499 -16.78 19.83 -20.53
C GLU A 499 -17.94 20.83 -20.38
N ASP A 500 -18.88 20.84 -21.33
CA ASP A 500 -20.01 21.77 -21.32
C ASP A 500 -20.92 21.53 -20.10
N ILE A 501 -21.18 20.26 -19.75
CA ILE A 501 -21.96 19.91 -18.55
C ILE A 501 -21.28 20.43 -17.28
N ILE A 502 -19.98 20.16 -17.11
CA ILE A 502 -19.24 20.55 -15.89
C ILE A 502 -19.21 22.07 -15.78
N ASN A 503 -18.87 22.77 -16.86
CA ASN A 503 -18.80 24.24 -16.86
C ASN A 503 -20.16 24.90 -16.65
N GLN A 504 -21.24 24.31 -17.17
CA GLN A 504 -22.59 24.76 -16.85
C GLN A 504 -22.86 24.66 -15.34
N LYS A 505 -22.50 23.53 -14.72
CA LYS A 505 -22.69 23.31 -13.28
C LYS A 505 -21.79 24.18 -12.40
N ILE A 506 -20.63 24.59 -12.91
CA ILE A 506 -19.80 25.62 -12.27
C ILE A 506 -20.49 26.99 -12.34
N ALA A 507 -21.04 27.37 -13.50
CA ALA A 507 -21.76 28.63 -13.68
C ALA A 507 -23.05 28.72 -12.83
N GLU A 508 -23.67 27.57 -12.54
CA GLU A 508 -24.84 27.47 -11.64
C GLU A 508 -24.51 27.73 -10.16
N ALA A 509 -23.22 27.81 -9.79
CA ALA A 509 -22.75 28.09 -8.42
C ALA A 509 -23.41 27.20 -7.36
N LEU A 510 -23.38 25.88 -7.60
CA LEU A 510 -24.03 24.89 -6.76
C LEU A 510 -23.31 24.74 -5.41
N PRO A 511 -24.03 24.64 -4.29
CA PRO A 511 -23.43 24.35 -2.99
C PRO A 511 -22.83 22.94 -2.98
N VAL A 512 -21.73 22.78 -2.28
CA VAL A 512 -21.09 21.49 -2.04
C VAL A 512 -21.15 21.21 -0.54
N THR A 513 -21.85 20.14 -0.18
CA THR A 513 -22.14 19.80 1.22
C THR A 513 -21.82 18.34 1.47
N TYR A 514 -21.53 17.98 2.72
CA TYR A 514 -21.39 16.58 3.11
C TYR A 514 -22.29 16.23 4.29
N GLU A 515 -22.53 14.94 4.43
CA GLU A 515 -23.23 14.33 5.56
C GLU A 515 -22.59 12.98 5.88
N ASP A 516 -22.54 12.64 7.17
CA ASP A 516 -22.11 11.33 7.64
C ASP A 516 -23.38 10.50 7.90
N ILE A 517 -23.66 9.53 7.03
CA ILE A 517 -24.90 8.73 7.04
C ILE A 517 -24.60 7.23 6.94
N PRO A 518 -25.55 6.34 7.31
CA PRO A 518 -25.35 4.91 7.13
C PRO A 518 -25.10 4.52 5.66
N ALA A 519 -24.21 3.56 5.40
CA ALA A 519 -23.84 3.14 4.05
C ALA A 519 -25.07 2.67 3.23
N GLU A 520 -26.00 1.96 3.86
CA GLU A 520 -27.27 1.55 3.24
C GLU A 520 -28.19 2.73 2.90
N GLU A 521 -28.17 3.80 3.70
CA GLU A 521 -28.92 5.02 3.40
C GLU A 521 -28.29 5.78 2.23
N ALA A 522 -26.96 5.91 2.22
CA ALA A 522 -26.23 6.48 1.09
C ALA A 522 -26.54 5.74 -0.22
N LYS A 523 -26.57 4.41 -0.18
CA LYS A 523 -26.95 3.55 -1.30
C LYS A 523 -28.38 3.78 -1.77
N ARG A 524 -29.35 3.84 -0.83
CA ARG A 524 -30.76 4.17 -1.15
C ARG A 524 -30.91 5.53 -1.83
N ARG A 525 -30.08 6.50 -1.45
CA ARG A 525 -30.09 7.86 -2.03
C ARG A 525 -29.42 7.95 -3.40
N GLY A 526 -28.87 6.85 -3.90
CA GLY A 526 -28.21 6.75 -5.20
C GLY A 526 -26.80 7.32 -5.22
N ALA A 527 -26.09 7.30 -4.09
CA ALA A 527 -24.70 7.73 -4.05
C ALA A 527 -23.83 6.86 -4.99
N ILE A 528 -22.79 7.45 -5.57
CA ILE A 528 -21.84 6.73 -6.42
C ILE A 528 -20.62 6.39 -5.58
N GLY A 529 -20.21 5.13 -5.59
CA GLY A 529 -19.08 4.61 -4.83
C GLY A 529 -18.94 3.10 -5.04
N VAL A 530 -17.82 2.52 -4.60
CA VAL A 530 -17.63 1.06 -4.65
C VAL A 530 -18.32 0.40 -3.45
N PHE A 531 -19.61 0.12 -3.59
CA PHE A 531 -20.39 -0.53 -2.54
C PHE A 531 -19.91 -1.96 -2.22
N GLY A 532 -19.62 -2.25 -0.95
CA GLY A 532 -19.16 -3.55 -0.45
C GLY A 532 -18.43 -3.42 0.89
N GLU A 533 -17.62 -4.41 1.27
CA GLU A 533 -16.81 -4.47 2.52
C GLU A 533 -15.78 -3.31 2.70
N LYS A 534 -15.70 -2.39 1.73
CA LYS A 534 -14.72 -1.29 1.67
C LYS A 534 -15.06 -0.09 2.55
N TYR A 535 -16.30 0.03 3.03
CA TYR A 535 -16.75 1.19 3.81
C TYR A 535 -17.39 0.76 5.13
N GLY A 536 -17.16 1.52 6.19
CA GLY A 536 -17.75 1.25 7.51
C GLY A 536 -19.26 1.48 7.52
N ASP A 537 -19.94 1.14 8.62
CA ASP A 537 -21.41 1.29 8.71
C ASP A 537 -21.89 2.73 8.45
N ILE A 538 -21.05 3.71 8.79
CA ILE A 538 -21.26 5.15 8.56
C ILE A 538 -20.22 5.64 7.57
N VAL A 539 -20.68 6.41 6.60
CA VAL A 539 -19.89 6.92 5.47
C VAL A 539 -20.10 8.41 5.30
N ARG A 540 -19.04 9.11 4.90
CA ARG A 540 -19.14 10.49 4.45
C ARG A 540 -19.56 10.53 2.99
N VAL A 541 -20.66 11.22 2.73
CA VAL A 541 -21.19 11.41 1.38
C VAL A 541 -21.14 12.89 1.05
N TYR A 542 -20.45 13.24 -0.02
CA TYR A 542 -20.45 14.59 -0.57
C TYR A 542 -21.52 14.72 -1.65
N GLN A 543 -22.18 15.87 -1.65
CA GLN A 543 -23.23 16.24 -2.59
C GLN A 543 -22.86 17.55 -3.26
N VAL A 544 -22.96 17.57 -4.60
CA VAL A 544 -22.87 18.80 -5.40
C VAL A 544 -24.29 19.20 -5.84
N GLY A 545 -24.73 20.39 -5.45
CA GLY A 545 -26.11 20.84 -5.60
C GLY A 545 -27.02 20.36 -4.46
N ALA A 546 -28.27 20.82 -4.43
CA ALA A 546 -29.25 20.41 -3.43
C ALA A 546 -30.67 20.34 -4.03
N GLY A 547 -31.54 19.51 -3.44
CA GLY A 547 -32.92 19.33 -3.91
C GLY A 547 -32.97 18.92 -5.38
N ASP A 548 -33.79 19.62 -6.17
CA ASP A 548 -33.95 19.38 -7.61
C ASP A 548 -32.71 19.73 -8.44
N GLN A 549 -31.74 20.45 -7.85
CA GLN A 549 -30.46 20.81 -8.48
C GLN A 549 -29.32 19.85 -8.12
N ARG A 550 -29.61 18.73 -7.43
CA ARG A 550 -28.59 17.73 -7.08
C ARG A 550 -27.95 17.17 -8.35
N PHE A 551 -26.66 17.44 -8.52
CA PHE A 551 -25.88 17.02 -9.67
C PHE A 551 -25.17 15.68 -9.41
N SER A 552 -24.42 15.58 -8.32
CA SER A 552 -23.74 14.36 -7.90
C SER A 552 -23.91 14.11 -6.41
N LEU A 553 -23.79 12.83 -6.03
CA LEU A 553 -23.79 12.35 -4.66
C LEU A 553 -22.79 11.20 -4.61
N GLU A 554 -21.68 11.34 -3.91
CA GLU A 554 -20.58 10.36 -3.95
C GLU A 554 -19.96 10.12 -2.57
N PHE A 555 -19.47 8.90 -2.33
CA PHE A 555 -18.70 8.58 -1.14
C PHE A 555 -17.34 9.25 -1.25
N CYS A 556 -16.97 10.08 -0.27
CA CYS A 556 -15.65 10.71 -0.25
C CYS A 556 -15.25 11.15 1.16
N GLY A 557 -14.03 10.83 1.57
CA GLY A 557 -13.43 11.29 2.83
C GLY A 557 -12.50 12.50 2.69
N GLY A 558 -12.25 12.97 1.47
CA GLY A 558 -11.31 14.06 1.21
C GLY A 558 -11.92 15.46 1.30
N PRO A 559 -11.08 16.51 1.20
CA PRO A 559 -11.53 17.90 1.27
C PRO A 559 -12.18 18.35 -0.05
N HIS A 560 -13.21 19.19 0.05
CA HIS A 560 -13.94 19.77 -1.08
C HIS A 560 -14.08 21.29 -0.93
N VAL A 561 -14.34 21.97 -2.06
CA VAL A 561 -14.76 23.37 -2.03
C VAL A 561 -16.16 23.47 -1.44
N THR A 562 -16.59 24.68 -1.07
CA THR A 562 -17.94 24.91 -0.54
C THR A 562 -18.96 25.22 -1.64
N ASN A 563 -18.49 25.69 -2.80
CA ASN A 563 -19.33 26.02 -3.94
C ASN A 563 -18.62 25.74 -5.28
N THR A 564 -19.36 25.26 -6.29
CA THR A 564 -18.79 24.97 -7.62
C THR A 564 -18.24 26.21 -8.33
N SER A 565 -18.68 27.42 -7.98
CA SER A 565 -18.13 28.67 -8.54
C SER A 565 -16.65 28.87 -8.20
N GLU A 566 -16.13 28.22 -7.17
CA GLU A 566 -14.72 28.26 -6.77
C GLU A 566 -13.80 27.54 -7.76
N LEU A 567 -14.36 26.72 -8.66
CA LEU A 567 -13.60 25.86 -9.58
C LEU A 567 -13.06 26.60 -10.81
N GLY A 568 -13.59 27.77 -11.16
CA GLY A 568 -13.19 28.47 -12.39
C GLY A 568 -13.71 27.77 -13.66
N HIS A 569 -12.84 27.46 -14.61
CA HIS A 569 -13.22 26.82 -15.87
C HIS A 569 -12.60 25.44 -16.05
N PHE A 570 -13.41 24.41 -16.27
CA PHE A 570 -12.94 23.04 -16.48
C PHE A 570 -12.62 22.74 -17.95
N LYS A 571 -11.47 22.11 -18.20
CA LYS A 571 -11.05 21.68 -19.54
C LYS A 571 -10.33 20.34 -19.53
N ILE A 572 -10.72 19.45 -20.43
CA ILE A 572 -10.03 18.19 -20.74
C ILE A 572 -8.82 18.52 -21.63
N GLN A 573 -7.63 18.22 -21.14
CA GLN A 573 -6.39 18.37 -21.91
C GLN A 573 -6.12 17.16 -22.80
N LYS A 574 -6.37 15.96 -22.28
CA LYS A 574 -6.03 14.71 -22.97
C LYS A 574 -6.96 13.58 -22.55
N GLU A 575 -7.29 12.73 -23.51
CA GLU A 575 -7.96 11.45 -23.29
C GLU A 575 -7.16 10.35 -24.00
N GLU A 576 -6.84 9.26 -23.28
CA GLU A 576 -6.03 8.16 -23.82
C GLU A 576 -6.38 6.79 -23.22
N ALA A 577 -6.01 5.72 -23.93
CA ALA A 577 -6.12 4.37 -23.40
C ALA A 577 -5.13 4.16 -22.24
N CYS A 578 -5.60 3.66 -21.10
CA CYS A 578 -4.76 3.35 -19.95
C CYS A 578 -4.37 1.87 -19.93
N SER A 579 -5.38 1.00 -20.04
CA SER A 579 -5.25 -0.46 -20.14
C SER A 579 -6.45 -1.03 -20.89
N ALA A 580 -6.53 -2.34 -21.07
CA ALA A 580 -7.67 -2.97 -21.74
C ALA A 580 -8.96 -2.63 -20.99
N GLY A 581 -9.92 -1.99 -21.68
CA GLY A 581 -11.21 -1.59 -21.10
C GLY A 581 -11.17 -0.36 -20.17
N VAL A 582 -10.04 0.34 -20.07
CA VAL A 582 -9.88 1.53 -19.20
C VAL A 582 -9.33 2.71 -19.99
N ARG A 583 -10.01 3.86 -19.87
CA ARG A 583 -9.62 5.15 -20.44
C ARG A 583 -9.16 6.10 -19.35
N ARG A 584 -8.35 7.09 -19.72
CA ARG A 584 -7.75 8.09 -18.82
C ARG A 584 -8.01 9.48 -19.38
N ILE A 585 -8.58 10.35 -18.55
CA ILE A 585 -8.68 11.80 -18.79
C ILE A 585 -7.64 12.53 -17.95
N LYS A 586 -6.98 13.52 -18.55
CA LYS A 586 -6.26 14.58 -17.85
C LYS A 586 -7.00 15.89 -18.06
N ALA A 587 -7.28 16.61 -16.98
CA ALA A 587 -8.01 17.87 -17.02
C ALA A 587 -7.36 18.94 -16.13
N VAL A 588 -7.71 20.20 -16.41
CA VAL A 588 -7.29 21.37 -15.66
C VAL A 588 -8.47 22.27 -15.34
N LEU A 589 -8.30 23.09 -14.31
CA LEU A 589 -9.18 24.19 -13.94
C LEU A 589 -8.41 25.49 -14.20
N GLY A 590 -9.06 26.46 -14.86
CA GLY A 590 -8.44 27.73 -15.29
C GLY A 590 -9.25 28.97 -14.92
#